data_AF-A0A7Z6SPU6-F1
#
_entry.id   AF-A0A7Z6SPU6-F1
#
_cell.length_a   1.000
_cell.length_b   1.000
_cell.length_c   1.000
_cell.angle_alpha   90.00
_cell.angle_beta   90.00
_cell.angle_gamma   90.00
#
_symmetry.space_group_name_H-M   'P 1'
#
loop_
_entity.id
_entity.type
_entity.pdbx_description
1 polymer ?
#
loop_
_entity_poly.entity_id
_entity_poly.type
_entity_poly.pdbx_seq_one_letter_code
_entity_poly.pdbx_strand_id
1 'polypeptide(L)'
;PNALKDYLKPEELKLYALIYKRFLASQMQDALFESQSVVVACEKGEFKASGRKLLFDGYYKILGNDDKDKLLPNLKENDPIKLEKLESNAHVTEPPARYSEASLIKVLESLGIGRPSTYAPTIVLLQNRDYIKVEKKQISALESAFKVIEILEKHFEEIVDSKFS
;
A
#
# COMPACT_ATOMS: atom_id res chain seq x y z
N PRO A 1 4.80 24.18 -9.50
CA PRO A 1 5.21 24.07 -8.07
C PRO A 1 6.35 24.99 -7.65
N ASN A 2 7.46 25.04 -8.40
CA ASN A 2 8.67 25.76 -7.97
C ASN A 2 8.48 27.28 -7.80
N ALA A 3 7.59 27.90 -8.57
CA ALA A 3 7.27 29.33 -8.45
C ALA A 3 6.57 29.71 -7.13
N LEU A 4 6.01 28.73 -6.39
CA LEU A 4 5.35 28.97 -5.10
C LEU A 4 6.29 28.75 -3.90
N LYS A 5 7.55 28.40 -4.15
CA LYS A 5 8.53 28.08 -3.10
C LYS A 5 8.79 29.25 -2.15
N ASP A 6 8.73 30.47 -2.66
CA ASP A 6 8.97 31.69 -1.89
C ASP A 6 7.73 32.14 -1.08
N TYR A 7 6.57 31.53 -1.34
CA TYR A 7 5.29 31.92 -0.74
C TYR A 7 4.72 30.87 0.23
N LEU A 8 5.22 29.64 0.19
CA LEU A 8 4.70 28.52 0.97
C LEU A 8 5.76 27.98 1.93
N LYS A 9 5.31 27.53 3.11
CA LYS A 9 6.18 26.78 4.02
C LYS A 9 6.60 25.46 3.38
N PRO A 10 7.72 24.85 3.80
CA PRO A 10 8.20 23.61 3.21
C PRO A 10 7.18 22.45 3.21
N GLU A 11 6.34 22.33 4.24
CA GLU A 11 5.31 21.29 4.34
C GLU A 11 4.12 21.55 3.41
N GLU A 12 3.66 22.80 3.35
CA GLU A 12 2.60 23.25 2.44
C GLU A 12 3.03 23.06 0.98
N LEU A 13 4.28 23.40 0.66
CA LEU A 13 4.84 23.20 -0.68
C LEU A 13 4.91 21.72 -1.04
N LYS A 14 5.27 20.84 -0.10
CA LYS A 14 5.28 19.37 -0.31
C LYS A 14 3.87 18.85 -0.59
N LEU A 15 2.88 19.27 0.21
CA LEU A 15 1.49 18.88 0.01
C LEU A 15 0.94 19.39 -1.32
N TYR A 16 1.18 20.67 -1.65
CA TYR A 16 0.80 21.25 -2.93
C TYR A 16 1.45 20.51 -4.10
N ALA A 17 2.75 20.22 -4.02
CA ALA A 17 3.45 19.46 -5.06
C ALA A 17 2.87 18.05 -5.24
N LEU A 18 2.48 17.38 -4.16
CA LEU A 18 1.81 16.08 -4.22
C LEU A 18 0.47 16.18 -4.94
N ILE A 19 -0.39 17.14 -4.55
CA ILE A 19 -1.69 17.38 -5.18
C ILE A 19 -1.52 17.71 -6.66
N TYR A 20 -0.63 18.66 -6.98
CA TYR A 20 -0.37 19.10 -8.35
C TYR A 20 0.10 17.94 -9.23
N LYS A 21 1.06 17.14 -8.75
CA LYS A 21 1.57 15.98 -9.50
C LYS A 21 0.48 14.94 -9.72
N ARG A 22 -0.34 14.66 -8.71
CA ARG A 22 -1.44 13.69 -8.81
C ARG A 22 -2.53 14.15 -9.78
N PHE A 23 -2.88 15.44 -9.75
CA PHE A 23 -3.84 16.03 -10.67
C PHE A 23 -3.34 16.00 -12.11
N LEU A 24 -2.10 16.41 -12.36
CA LEU A 24 -1.55 16.40 -13.71
C LEU A 24 -1.42 14.96 -14.25
N ALA A 25 -0.98 14.02 -13.40
CA ALA A 25 -0.91 12.61 -13.74
C ALA A 25 -2.28 12.01 -14.11
N SER A 26 -3.39 12.45 -13.47
CA SER A 26 -4.73 11.93 -13.78
C SER A 26 -5.26 12.39 -15.15
N GLN A 27 -4.65 13.41 -15.75
CA GLN A 27 -4.98 13.89 -17.10
C GLN A 27 -4.02 13.35 -18.17
N MET A 28 -3.07 12.49 -17.79
CA MET A 28 -2.10 11.88 -18.71
C MET A 28 -2.58 10.51 -19.18
N GLN A 29 -1.93 10.02 -20.23
CA GLN A 29 -2.10 8.65 -20.70
C GLN A 29 -1.47 7.65 -19.72
N ASP A 30 -2.03 6.43 -19.72
CA ASP A 30 -1.48 5.31 -18.96
C ASP A 30 -0.09 4.91 -19.48
N ALA A 31 0.69 4.35 -18.58
CA ALA A 31 1.98 3.77 -18.92
C ALA A 31 1.80 2.43 -19.63
N LEU A 32 2.57 2.20 -20.70
CA LEU A 32 2.54 0.95 -21.46
C LEU A 32 3.72 0.08 -21.09
N PHE A 33 3.46 -1.19 -20.85
CA PHE A 33 4.47 -2.18 -20.51
C PHE A 33 4.39 -3.40 -21.40
N GLU A 34 5.55 -3.94 -21.73
CA GLU A 34 5.69 -5.28 -22.25
C GLU A 34 5.91 -6.22 -21.07
N SER A 35 5.01 -7.20 -20.90
CA SER A 35 5.15 -8.23 -19.87
C SER A 35 5.46 -9.57 -20.52
N GLN A 36 6.49 -10.26 -20.03
CA GLN A 36 6.89 -11.57 -20.49
C GLN A 36 6.77 -12.57 -19.34
N SER A 37 6.14 -13.72 -19.62
CA SER A 37 6.04 -14.81 -18.66
C SER A 37 6.56 -16.07 -19.32
N VAL A 38 7.59 -16.66 -18.72
CA VAL A 38 8.22 -17.88 -19.20
C VAL A 38 7.94 -18.98 -18.20
N VAL A 39 7.43 -20.11 -18.71
CA VAL A 39 7.26 -21.33 -17.94
C VAL A 39 8.31 -22.32 -18.40
N VAL A 40 9.12 -22.80 -17.46
CA VAL A 40 10.14 -23.81 -17.69
C VAL A 40 9.65 -25.10 -17.05
N ALA A 41 9.26 -26.06 -17.89
CA ALA A 41 8.83 -27.37 -17.45
C ALA A 41 10.04 -28.31 -17.32
N CYS A 42 10.06 -29.12 -16.26
CA CYS A 42 10.96 -30.25 -16.09
C CYS A 42 10.16 -31.47 -15.64
N GLU A 43 10.80 -32.65 -15.61
CA GLU A 43 10.12 -33.91 -15.23
C GLU A 43 9.40 -33.85 -13.88
N LYS A 44 9.83 -32.98 -12.96
CA LYS A 44 9.37 -32.93 -11.57
C LYS A 44 8.54 -31.69 -11.22
N GLY A 45 8.26 -30.81 -12.19
CA GLY A 45 7.47 -29.60 -11.96
C GLY A 45 7.73 -28.48 -12.95
N GLU A 46 7.18 -27.31 -12.64
CA GLU A 46 7.27 -26.12 -13.47
C GLU A 46 7.82 -24.95 -12.67
N PHE A 47 8.69 -24.17 -13.31
CA PHE A 47 9.22 -22.92 -12.77
C PHE A 47 8.71 -21.76 -13.62
N LYS A 48 8.26 -20.70 -12.97
CA LYS A 48 7.78 -19.49 -13.65
C LYS A 48 8.76 -18.35 -13.46
N ALA A 49 9.20 -17.77 -14.57
CA ALA A 49 9.91 -16.50 -14.61
C ALA A 49 8.97 -15.44 -15.20
N SER A 50 9.04 -14.22 -14.65
CA SER A 50 8.28 -13.08 -15.19
C SER A 50 9.20 -11.88 -15.31
N GLY A 51 9.11 -11.24 -16.47
CA GLY A 51 9.79 -10.00 -16.82
C GLY A 51 8.77 -8.94 -17.23
N ARG A 52 9.18 -7.69 -17.08
CA ARG A 52 8.39 -6.53 -17.45
C ARG A 52 9.32 -5.40 -17.87
N LYS A 53 8.97 -4.73 -18.95
CA LYS A 53 9.69 -3.58 -19.51
C LYS A 53 8.73 -2.43 -19.76
N LEU A 54 9.12 -1.23 -19.35
CA LEU A 54 8.38 0.00 -19.66
C LEU A 54 8.61 0.38 -21.13
N LEU A 55 7.54 0.46 -21.92
CA LEU A 55 7.56 0.91 -23.32
C LEU A 55 7.23 2.39 -23.44
N PHE A 56 6.33 2.88 -22.58
CA PHE A 56 5.90 4.27 -22.55
C PHE A 56 5.60 4.69 -21.12
N ASP A 57 6.25 5.76 -20.66
CA ASP A 57 6.16 6.21 -19.27
C ASP A 57 4.76 6.69 -18.87
N GLY A 58 3.97 7.26 -19.80
CA GLY A 58 2.68 7.87 -19.47
C GLY A 58 2.77 8.81 -18.27
N TYR A 59 1.86 8.65 -17.32
CA TYR A 59 1.84 9.41 -16.06
C TYR A 59 3.11 9.22 -15.18
N TYR A 60 3.91 8.16 -15.36
CA TYR A 60 5.12 7.94 -14.57
C TYR A 60 6.19 9.00 -14.80
N LYS A 61 6.14 9.72 -15.93
CA LYS A 61 7.02 10.87 -16.17
C LYS A 61 6.93 11.93 -15.06
N ILE A 62 5.78 12.02 -14.38
CA ILE A 62 5.52 12.99 -13.30
C ILE A 62 5.63 12.36 -11.92
N LEU A 63 5.02 11.19 -11.73
CA LEU A 63 4.99 10.52 -10.42
C LEU A 63 6.30 9.81 -10.10
N GLY A 64 7.11 9.48 -11.11
CA GLY A 64 8.24 8.57 -10.98
C GLY A 64 7.78 7.12 -10.98
N ASN A 65 8.59 6.24 -11.58
CA ASN A 65 8.41 4.79 -11.50
C ASN A 65 9.54 4.20 -10.66
N ASP A 66 9.21 3.69 -9.47
CA ASP A 66 10.18 3.02 -8.60
C ASP A 66 10.43 1.57 -9.02
N ASP A 67 9.52 0.97 -9.82
CA ASP A 67 9.69 -0.36 -10.36
C ASP A 67 10.73 -0.34 -11.48
N LYS A 68 11.90 -0.91 -11.21
CA LYS A 68 12.91 -1.13 -12.25
C LYS A 68 12.43 -2.19 -13.24
N ASP A 69 12.76 -1.99 -14.51
CA ASP A 69 12.55 -3.00 -15.54
C ASP A 69 13.19 -4.32 -15.12
N LYS A 70 12.40 -5.38 -15.20
CA LYS A 70 12.87 -6.75 -15.00
C LYS A 70 12.94 -7.41 -16.37
N LEU A 71 14.06 -7.26 -17.03
CA LEU A 71 14.25 -7.81 -18.37
C LEU A 71 14.56 -9.30 -18.28
N LEU A 72 13.82 -10.11 -19.04
CA LEU A 72 14.22 -11.48 -19.33
C LEU A 72 15.12 -11.49 -20.56
N PRO A 73 16.03 -12.47 -20.67
CA PRO A 73 16.76 -12.70 -21.91
C PRO A 73 15.77 -13.07 -23.03
N ASN A 74 16.18 -12.85 -24.27
CA ASN A 74 15.39 -13.26 -25.42
C ASN A 74 15.33 -14.79 -25.47
N LEU A 75 14.14 -15.35 -25.29
CA LEU A 75 13.89 -16.80 -25.24
C LEU A 75 12.82 -17.13 -26.27
N LYS A 76 12.99 -18.26 -26.94
CA LYS A 76 11.99 -18.85 -27.84
C LYS A 76 11.39 -20.10 -27.22
N GLU A 77 10.21 -20.46 -27.70
CA GLU A 77 9.60 -21.74 -27.34
C GLU A 77 10.53 -22.89 -27.70
N ASN A 78 10.72 -23.83 -26.76
CA ASN A 78 11.60 -24.99 -26.88
C ASN A 78 13.11 -24.68 -26.90
N ASP A 79 13.54 -23.48 -26.52
CA ASP A 79 14.98 -23.23 -26.31
C ASP A 79 15.52 -24.14 -25.19
N PRO A 80 16.67 -24.81 -25.41
CA PRO A 80 17.27 -25.66 -24.39
C PRO A 80 17.82 -24.82 -23.24
N ILE A 81 17.34 -25.07 -22.02
CA ILE A 81 17.80 -24.40 -20.81
C ILE A 81 18.61 -25.39 -19.96
N LYS A 82 19.80 -24.96 -19.52
CA LYS A 82 20.63 -25.73 -18.58
C LYS A 82 20.40 -25.22 -17.16
N LEU A 83 20.12 -26.14 -16.23
CA LEU A 83 20.06 -25.81 -14.81
C LEU A 83 21.46 -25.49 -14.28
N GLU A 84 21.65 -24.28 -13.76
CA GLU A 84 22.91 -23.89 -13.10
C GLU A 84 22.88 -24.14 -11.59
N LYS A 85 21.78 -23.79 -10.93
CA LYS A 85 21.62 -23.91 -9.46
C LYS A 85 20.15 -24.17 -9.10
N LEU A 86 19.94 -24.97 -8.06
CA LEU A 86 18.63 -25.19 -7.45
C LEU A 86 18.72 -24.91 -5.95
N GLU A 87 17.85 -24.04 -5.45
CA GLU A 87 17.79 -23.66 -4.03
C GLU A 87 16.37 -23.89 -3.48
N SER A 88 16.29 -24.34 -2.23
CA SER A 88 15.04 -24.48 -1.50
C SER A 88 14.99 -23.46 -0.39
N ASN A 89 14.04 -22.52 -0.46
CA ASN A 89 13.85 -21.48 0.54
C ASN A 89 12.63 -21.81 1.40
N ALA A 90 12.83 -21.93 2.71
CA ALA A 90 11.73 -22.09 3.65
C ALA A 90 11.19 -20.71 4.03
N HIS A 91 9.88 -20.50 3.84
CA HIS A 91 9.18 -19.30 4.28
C HIS A 91 8.29 -19.63 5.47
N VAL A 92 8.21 -18.71 6.42
CA VAL A 92 7.29 -18.77 7.56
C VAL A 92 6.22 -17.71 7.36
N THR A 93 4.97 -18.02 7.69
CA THR A 93 3.89 -17.02 7.64
C THR A 93 4.08 -16.02 8.77
N GLU A 94 4.08 -14.75 8.41
CA GLU A 94 4.09 -13.66 9.38
C GLU A 94 2.65 -13.28 9.75
N PRO A 95 2.41 -12.80 10.98
CA PRO A 95 1.11 -12.26 11.35
C PRO A 95 0.79 -11.00 10.52
N PRO A 96 -0.49 -10.62 10.42
CA PRO A 96 -0.87 -9.38 9.76
C PRO A 96 -0.12 -8.17 10.33
N ALA A 97 0.36 -7.29 9.43
CA ALA A 97 1.01 -6.05 9.84
C ALA A 97 0.03 -5.17 10.62
N ARG A 98 0.54 -4.46 11.64
CA ARG A 98 -0.24 -3.45 12.36
C ARG A 98 -0.66 -2.33 11.41
N TYR A 99 -1.79 -1.70 11.73
CA TYR A 99 -2.24 -0.54 10.98
C TYR A 99 -1.29 0.64 11.15
N SER A 100 -0.98 1.33 10.05
CA SER A 100 -0.67 2.76 10.03
C SER A 100 -1.95 3.59 10.03
N GLU A 101 -1.85 4.90 10.25
CA GLU A 101 -2.99 5.82 10.10
C GLU A 101 -3.63 5.68 8.72
N ALA A 102 -2.82 5.68 7.66
CA ALA A 102 -3.33 5.56 6.29
C ALA A 102 -4.06 4.23 6.04
N SER A 103 -3.55 3.11 6.56
CA SER A 103 -4.24 1.82 6.42
C SER A 103 -5.48 1.73 7.30
N LEU A 104 -5.48 2.34 8.49
CA LEU A 104 -6.67 2.38 9.34
C LEU A 104 -7.79 3.20 8.69
N ILE A 105 -7.46 4.35 8.10
CA ILE A 105 -8.41 5.17 7.34
C ILE A 105 -9.01 4.37 6.18
N LYS A 106 -8.19 3.63 5.43
CA LYS A 106 -8.70 2.75 4.35
C LYS A 106 -9.66 1.69 4.87
N VAL A 107 -9.39 1.10 6.04
CA VAL A 107 -10.30 0.12 6.65
C VAL A 107 -11.60 0.78 7.07
N LEU A 108 -11.55 1.94 7.75
CA LEU A 108 -12.74 2.71 8.13
C LEU A 108 -13.60 3.08 6.91
N GLU A 109 -12.97 3.55 5.83
CA GLU A 109 -13.62 3.84 4.55
C GLU A 109 -14.28 2.59 3.95
N SER A 110 -13.59 1.44 3.92
CA SER A 110 -14.14 0.18 3.40
C SER A 110 -15.31 -0.37 4.20
N LEU A 111 -15.36 -0.04 5.50
CA LEU A 111 -16.46 -0.41 6.40
C LEU A 111 -17.58 0.64 6.42
N GLY A 112 -17.43 1.77 5.74
CA GLY A 112 -18.42 2.86 5.74
C GLY A 112 -18.42 3.73 7.00
N ILE A 113 -17.48 3.48 7.93
CA ILE A 113 -17.41 4.13 9.24
C ILE A 113 -16.68 5.47 9.11
N GLY A 114 -17.35 6.56 9.48
CA GLY A 114 -16.78 7.90 9.41
C GLY A 114 -16.76 8.50 8.00
N ARG A 115 -16.22 9.71 7.88
CA ARG A 115 -16.19 10.52 6.64
C ARG A 115 -14.83 11.22 6.52
N PRO A 116 -14.48 11.80 5.36
CA PRO A 116 -13.22 12.55 5.19
C PRO A 116 -12.95 13.60 6.27
N SER A 117 -14.00 14.22 6.82
CA SER A 117 -13.92 15.18 7.91
C SER A 117 -13.66 14.57 9.29
N THR A 118 -13.86 13.26 9.49
CA THR A 118 -13.79 12.61 10.81
C THR A 118 -12.63 11.62 10.94
N TYR A 119 -12.01 11.16 9.85
CA TYR A 119 -10.93 10.17 9.92
C TYR A 119 -9.74 10.60 10.80
N ALA A 120 -9.09 11.72 10.47
CA ALA A 120 -7.96 12.21 11.24
C ALA A 120 -8.35 12.62 12.67
N PRO A 121 -9.46 13.36 12.90
CA PRO A 121 -9.92 13.68 14.25
C PRO A 121 -10.18 12.45 15.13
N THR A 122 -10.76 11.38 14.59
CA THR A 122 -11.01 10.15 15.36
C THR A 122 -9.71 9.51 15.81
N ILE A 123 -8.71 9.39 14.93
CA ILE A 123 -7.41 8.79 15.29
C ILE A 123 -6.72 9.64 16.38
N VAL A 124 -6.71 10.96 16.22
CA VAL A 124 -6.17 11.89 17.22
C VAL A 124 -6.89 11.76 18.56
N LEU A 125 -8.22 11.63 18.54
CA LEU A 125 -9.01 11.45 19.76
C LEU A 125 -8.68 10.13 20.47
N LEU A 126 -8.55 9.04 19.73
CA LEU A 126 -8.16 7.73 20.28
C LEU A 126 -6.76 7.78 20.90
N GLN A 127 -5.83 8.52 20.29
CA GLN A 127 -4.49 8.71 20.82
C GLN A 127 -4.51 9.59 22.08
N ASN A 128 -5.23 10.71 22.06
CA ASN A 128 -5.33 11.64 23.19
C ASN A 128 -6.03 11.03 24.41
N ARG A 129 -6.84 9.98 24.22
CA ARG A 129 -7.48 9.22 25.29
C ARG A 129 -6.68 8.01 25.75
N ASP A 130 -5.45 7.86 25.29
CA ASP A 130 -4.58 6.73 25.59
C ASP A 130 -5.24 5.38 25.31
N TYR A 131 -6.03 5.29 24.23
CA TYR A 131 -6.54 4.00 23.72
C TYR A 131 -5.60 3.39 22.69
N ILE A 132 -4.91 4.23 21.93
CA ILE A 132 -3.92 3.78 20.96
C ILE A 132 -2.60 4.53 21.15
N LYS A 133 -1.52 3.89 20.74
CA LYS A 133 -0.20 4.49 20.63
C LYS A 133 0.27 4.38 19.18
N VAL A 134 0.90 5.45 18.68
CA VAL A 134 1.52 5.46 17.35
C VAL A 134 3.04 5.47 17.53
N GLU A 135 3.70 4.37 17.18
CA GLU A 135 5.16 4.25 17.21
C GLU A 135 5.66 3.79 15.85
N LYS A 136 6.69 4.47 15.32
CA LYS A 136 7.26 4.13 13.99
C LYS A 136 6.19 3.99 12.89
N LYS A 137 5.15 4.83 12.94
CA LYS A 137 3.97 4.83 12.03
C LYS A 137 3.09 3.57 12.14
N GLN A 138 3.22 2.80 13.20
CA GLN A 138 2.36 1.66 13.51
C GLN A 138 1.52 1.96 14.73
N ILE A 139 0.24 1.59 14.66
CA ILE A 139 -0.75 1.77 15.69
C ILE A 139 -0.80 0.50 16.54
N SER A 140 -0.68 0.65 17.86
CA SER A 140 -0.92 -0.39 18.84
C SER A 140 -2.03 0.05 19.79
N ALA A 141 -2.95 -0.87 20.09
CA ALA A 141 -3.95 -0.65 21.14
C ALA A 141 -3.29 -0.79 22.52
N LEU A 142 -3.71 0.05 23.46
CA LEU A 142 -3.32 -0.02 24.87
C LEU A 142 -4.34 -0.85 25.66
N GLU A 143 -3.93 -1.33 26.83
CA GLU A 143 -4.79 -2.21 27.67
C GLU A 143 -6.11 -1.55 28.08
N SER A 144 -6.08 -0.23 28.29
CA SER A 144 -7.26 0.62 28.54
C SER A 144 -8.31 0.47 27.45
N ALA A 145 -7.91 0.41 26.17
CA ALA A 145 -8.84 0.28 25.05
C ALA A 145 -9.59 -1.04 25.11
N PHE A 146 -8.91 -2.14 25.40
CA PHE A 146 -9.54 -3.46 25.49
C PHE A 146 -10.57 -3.52 26.61
N LYS A 147 -10.27 -2.96 27.79
CA LYS A 147 -11.22 -2.91 28.91
C LYS A 147 -12.45 -2.07 28.58
N VAL A 148 -12.27 -0.95 27.90
CA VAL A 148 -13.39 -0.08 27.49
C VAL A 148 -14.24 -0.77 26.42
N ILE A 149 -13.62 -1.39 25.42
CA ILE A 149 -14.33 -2.13 24.36
C ILE A 149 -15.13 -3.29 24.98
N GLU A 150 -14.56 -4.07 25.89
CA GLU A 150 -15.26 -5.18 26.56
C GLU A 150 -16.53 -4.70 27.29
N ILE A 151 -16.47 -3.57 27.99
CA ILE A 151 -17.63 -2.98 28.67
C ILE A 151 -18.67 -2.49 27.65
N LEU A 152 -18.22 -1.83 26.58
CA LEU A 152 -19.11 -1.30 25.56
C LEU A 152 -19.81 -2.40 24.77
N GLU A 153 -19.10 -3.45 24.36
CA GLU A 153 -19.69 -4.60 23.68
C GLU A 153 -20.69 -5.32 24.58
N LYS A 154 -20.39 -5.47 25.88
CA LYS A 154 -21.28 -6.15 26.82
C LYS A 154 -22.59 -5.40 27.10
N HIS A 155 -22.56 -4.07 27.10
CA HIS A 155 -23.70 -3.25 27.53
C HIS A 155 -24.37 -2.46 26.40
N PHE A 156 -23.70 -2.29 25.26
CA PHE A 156 -24.12 -1.45 24.14
C PHE A 156 -23.79 -2.06 22.77
N GLU A 157 -23.85 -3.40 22.65
CA GLU A 157 -23.50 -4.16 21.44
C GLU A 157 -24.09 -3.55 20.15
N GLU A 158 -25.39 -3.25 20.16
CA GLU A 158 -26.09 -2.67 18.99
C GLU A 158 -25.54 -1.30 18.57
N ILE A 159 -24.97 -0.52 19.49
CA ILE A 159 -24.45 0.83 19.21
C ILE A 159 -23.00 0.75 18.71
N VAL A 160 -22.21 -0.20 19.22
CA VAL A 160 -20.78 -0.32 18.89
C VAL A 160 -20.48 -1.26 17.74
N ASP A 161 -21.47 -2.00 17.23
CA ASP A 161 -21.30 -2.76 16.00
C ASP A 161 -20.94 -1.81 14.84
N SER A 162 -19.81 -2.11 14.22
CA SER A 162 -19.32 -1.53 12.97
C SER A 162 -20.36 -1.40 11.86
N LYS A 163 -21.38 -2.28 11.83
CA LYS A 163 -22.45 -2.27 10.81
C LYS A 163 -23.61 -1.33 11.13
N PHE A 164 -23.71 -0.86 12.36
CA PHE A 164 -24.74 0.11 12.77
C PHE A 164 -24.34 1.57 12.42
N SER A 165 -23.03 1.85 12.34
CA SER A 165 -22.43 3.19 12.22
C SER A 165 -22.31 3.76 10.81
#